data_AF-A0A4U3A5A3-F1
#
_entry.id   AF-A0A4U3A5A3-F1
#
_cell.length_a   1.000
_cell.length_b   1.000
_cell.length_c   1.000
_cell.angle_alpha   90.00
_cell.angle_beta   90.00
_cell.angle_gamma   90.00
#
_symmetry.space_group_name_H-M   'P 1'
#
loop_
_entity.id
_entity.type
_entity.pdbx_description
1 polymer ?
#
loop_
_entity_poly.entity_id
_entity_poly.type
_entity_poly.pdbx_seq_one_letter_code
_entity_poly.pdbx_strand_id
1 'polypeptide(L)'
;LFTTLQKQVQTKDFIVQPSCSLLHTPIDKTEETHLSTELFDALAFANQKLEELVLIHSALTQGTESISNELETYRNAHHTIRSSAVRNREDVKAARTALKEEDFSRPLPFEKRYELQQVALELPLLPTTTIGSFPQTTEVRQTRKEWRNGVISNEQYEQFIEKETEKWIRYQEEIGLDVLVHGEFERTDMVEYFGERLAGFSFTKNGWVQSYGSRCVKPPVIYGDVAFINGMTIKETVYAQSLTEKVVKGMLTGPVTILNWSFVRNDIPRKEVSYQIALALRHEIEL
;
A
#
# COMPACT_ATOMS: atom_id res chain seq x y z
N LEU A 1 -19.64 -27.78 0.62
CA LEU A 1 -18.30 -28.38 0.79
C LEU A 1 -18.36 -29.57 1.75
N PHE A 2 -18.60 -29.37 3.05
CA PHE A 2 -18.63 -30.45 4.06
C PHE A 2 -19.56 -31.61 3.70
N THR A 3 -20.84 -31.32 3.40
CA THR A 3 -21.83 -32.34 3.01
C THR A 3 -21.49 -33.04 1.69
N THR A 4 -20.75 -32.39 0.79
CA THR A 4 -20.34 -32.95 -0.50
C THR A 4 -19.14 -33.88 -0.33
N LEU A 5 -18.14 -33.47 0.48
CA LEU A 5 -16.92 -34.24 0.73
C LEU A 5 -17.19 -35.47 1.60
N GLN A 6 -17.98 -35.34 2.67
CA GLN A 6 -18.34 -36.46 3.55
C GLN A 6 -19.16 -37.55 2.85
N LYS A 7 -19.84 -37.23 1.74
CA LYS A 7 -20.54 -38.21 0.91
C LYS A 7 -19.60 -39.03 0.03
N GLN A 8 -18.40 -38.53 -0.26
CA GLN A 8 -17.45 -39.17 -1.18
C GLN A 8 -16.27 -39.82 -0.45
N VAL A 9 -15.92 -39.37 0.75
CA VAL A 9 -14.74 -39.82 1.50
C VAL A 9 -15.06 -39.89 3.00
N GLN A 10 -14.56 -40.91 3.70
CA GLN A 10 -14.79 -41.07 5.16
C GLN A 10 -13.97 -40.05 5.96
N THR A 11 -14.50 -39.59 7.09
CA THR A 11 -13.86 -38.54 7.90
C THR A 11 -12.43 -38.88 8.36
N LYS A 12 -12.13 -40.18 8.56
CA LYS A 12 -10.81 -40.68 8.95
C LYS A 12 -9.71 -40.46 7.91
N ASP A 13 -10.08 -40.08 6.69
CA ASP A 13 -9.16 -39.89 5.57
C ASP A 13 -8.86 -38.40 5.29
N PHE A 14 -9.33 -37.47 6.14
CA PHE A 14 -9.08 -36.03 5.97
C PHE A 14 -7.93 -35.53 6.84
N ILE A 15 -7.08 -34.69 6.23
CA ILE A 15 -6.14 -33.82 6.94
C ILE A 15 -6.54 -32.38 6.64
N VAL A 16 -6.85 -31.63 7.70
CA VAL A 16 -7.10 -30.19 7.61
C VAL A 16 -5.78 -29.48 7.92
N GLN A 17 -5.32 -28.64 7.00
CA GLN A 17 -4.07 -27.88 7.14
C GLN A 17 -4.21 -26.50 6.49
N PRO A 18 -3.38 -25.53 6.89
CA PRO A 18 -3.23 -24.28 6.15
C PRO A 18 -2.91 -24.52 4.67
N SER A 19 -3.24 -23.57 3.80
CA SER A 19 -2.87 -23.66 2.38
C SER A 19 -1.35 -23.66 2.15
N CYS A 20 -0.58 -23.09 3.08
CA CYS A 20 0.88 -23.06 3.10
C CYS A 20 1.36 -22.74 4.53
N SER A 21 2.68 -22.63 4.74
CA SER A 21 3.23 -22.22 6.03
C SER A 21 2.65 -20.89 6.52
N LEU A 22 2.32 -20.80 7.81
CA LEU A 22 1.87 -19.57 8.46
C LEU A 22 2.98 -18.52 8.62
N LEU A 23 4.21 -18.84 8.20
CA LEU A 23 5.32 -17.88 8.09
C LEU A 23 4.94 -16.61 7.30
N HIS A 24 4.04 -16.74 6.33
CA HIS A 24 3.61 -15.66 5.45
C HIS A 24 2.45 -14.83 6.02
N THR A 25 2.10 -15.03 7.29
CA THR A 25 1.06 -14.27 8.01
C THR A 25 1.66 -13.66 9.27
N PRO A 26 1.16 -12.51 9.74
CA PRO A 26 1.59 -11.99 11.03
C PRO A 26 1.14 -12.92 12.16
N ILE A 27 1.69 -12.72 13.36
CA ILE A 27 1.58 -13.71 14.45
C ILE A 27 0.20 -13.66 15.12
N ASP A 28 -0.18 -12.51 15.68
CA ASP A 28 -1.41 -12.37 16.47
C ASP A 28 -2.07 -11.01 16.26
N LYS A 29 -3.37 -11.01 15.98
CA LYS A 29 -4.14 -9.78 15.78
C LYS A 29 -4.56 -9.12 17.09
N THR A 30 -4.54 -9.81 18.22
CA THR A 30 -5.09 -9.31 19.51
C THR A 30 -4.44 -8.02 20.00
N GLU A 31 -3.18 -7.78 19.63
CA GLU A 31 -2.43 -6.55 19.95
C GLU A 31 -2.82 -5.35 19.07
N GLU A 32 -3.61 -5.55 18.00
CA GLU A 32 -4.02 -4.53 17.04
C GLU A 32 -5.26 -3.73 17.50
N THR A 33 -5.20 -3.21 18.72
CA THR A 33 -6.33 -2.56 19.42
C THR A 33 -6.82 -1.26 18.80
N HIS A 34 -6.08 -0.69 17.85
CA HIS A 34 -6.44 0.55 17.15
C HIS A 34 -7.19 0.34 15.83
N LEU A 35 -7.31 -0.91 15.36
CA LEU A 35 -8.06 -1.20 14.13
C LEU A 35 -9.56 -0.95 14.36
N SER A 36 -10.28 -0.58 13.30
CA SER A 36 -11.74 -0.53 13.37
C SER A 36 -12.30 -1.91 13.69
N THR A 37 -13.36 -1.97 14.49
CA THR A 37 -13.99 -3.24 14.90
C THR A 37 -14.34 -4.10 13.68
N GLU A 38 -14.91 -3.48 12.63
CA GLU A 38 -15.25 -4.19 11.39
C GLU A 38 -14.06 -4.89 10.73
N LEU A 39 -12.86 -4.28 10.76
CA LEU A 39 -11.66 -4.86 10.17
C LEU A 39 -11.04 -5.87 11.12
N PHE A 40 -10.94 -5.53 12.41
CA PHE A 40 -10.38 -6.40 13.44
C PHE A 40 -11.10 -7.76 13.45
N ASP A 41 -12.43 -7.76 13.42
CA ASP A 41 -13.24 -8.97 13.44
C ASP A 41 -13.08 -9.79 12.15
N ALA A 42 -12.83 -9.14 11.02
CA ALA A 42 -12.65 -9.78 9.72
C ALA A 42 -11.23 -10.34 9.48
N LEU A 43 -10.23 -9.97 10.30
CA LEU A 43 -8.85 -10.44 10.17
C LEU A 43 -8.60 -11.75 10.91
N ALA A 44 -7.68 -12.56 10.39
CA ALA A 44 -7.13 -13.72 11.08
C ALA A 44 -5.62 -13.81 10.80
N PHE A 45 -4.82 -13.68 11.85
CA PHE A 45 -3.35 -13.86 11.81
C PHE A 45 -3.01 -15.32 12.11
N ALA A 46 -1.73 -15.68 12.28
CA ALA A 46 -1.31 -17.07 12.45
C ALA A 46 -2.03 -17.77 13.61
N ASN A 47 -2.12 -17.13 14.78
CA ASN A 47 -2.81 -17.70 15.95
C ASN A 47 -4.29 -17.98 15.67
N GLN A 48 -5.01 -16.99 15.12
CA GLN A 48 -6.43 -17.17 14.77
C GLN A 48 -6.64 -18.21 13.66
N LYS A 49 -5.69 -18.36 12.73
CA LYS A 49 -5.76 -19.42 11.71
C LYS A 49 -5.64 -20.82 12.31
N LEU A 50 -4.89 -20.99 13.40
CA LEU A 50 -4.84 -22.26 14.11
C LEU A 50 -6.18 -22.56 14.80
N GLU A 51 -6.82 -21.54 15.38
CA GLU A 51 -8.18 -21.66 15.93
C GLU A 51 -9.20 -22.04 14.83
N GLU A 52 -9.13 -21.43 13.65
CA GLU A 52 -9.96 -21.77 12.49
C GLU A 52 -9.81 -23.25 12.08
N LEU A 53 -8.59 -23.81 12.11
CA LEU A 53 -8.37 -25.23 11.82
C LEU A 53 -9.05 -26.15 12.85
N VAL A 54 -8.99 -25.78 14.13
CA VAL A 54 -9.66 -26.53 15.21
C VAL A 54 -11.18 -26.51 15.00
N LEU A 55 -11.75 -25.37 14.63
CA LEU A 55 -13.18 -25.24 14.34
C LEU A 55 -13.59 -26.10 13.12
N ILE A 56 -12.81 -26.05 12.04
CA ILE A 56 -13.06 -26.86 10.84
C ILE A 56 -12.99 -28.37 11.16
N HIS A 57 -12.01 -28.78 11.97
CA HIS A 57 -11.89 -30.16 12.43
C HIS A 57 -13.10 -30.60 13.28
N SER A 58 -13.55 -29.76 14.21
CA SER A 58 -14.76 -30.02 15.01
C SER A 58 -15.99 -30.17 14.11
N ALA A 59 -16.18 -29.28 13.13
CA ALA A 59 -17.28 -29.40 12.18
C ALA A 59 -17.26 -30.69 11.36
N LEU A 60 -16.07 -31.18 10.98
CA LEU A 60 -15.91 -32.43 10.22
C LEU A 60 -16.23 -33.68 11.03
N THR A 61 -15.92 -33.66 12.33
CA THR A 61 -16.00 -34.83 13.21
C THR A 61 -17.29 -34.88 14.02
N GLN A 62 -17.84 -33.72 14.40
CA GLN A 62 -18.99 -33.58 15.31
C GLN A 62 -20.21 -32.93 14.64
N GLY A 63 -20.08 -32.47 13.40
CA GLY A 63 -21.14 -31.76 12.68
C GLY A 63 -21.05 -30.24 12.84
N THR A 64 -21.62 -29.49 11.90
CA THR A 64 -21.55 -28.01 11.90
C THR A 64 -22.30 -27.37 13.06
N GLU A 65 -23.26 -28.10 13.65
CA GLU A 65 -24.03 -27.69 14.82
C GLU A 65 -23.13 -27.47 16.03
N SER A 66 -22.02 -28.21 16.14
CA SER A 66 -21.07 -28.12 17.26
C SER A 66 -20.29 -26.80 17.29
N ILE A 67 -20.29 -26.05 16.18
CA ILE A 67 -19.61 -24.75 16.04
C ILE A 67 -20.56 -23.64 15.57
N SER A 68 -21.85 -23.78 15.86
CA SER A 68 -22.90 -22.91 15.32
C SER A 68 -22.73 -21.43 15.70
N ASN A 69 -22.35 -21.16 16.96
CA ASN A 69 -22.10 -19.80 17.46
C ASN A 69 -20.89 -19.15 16.79
N GLU A 70 -19.80 -19.90 16.60
CA GLU A 70 -18.59 -19.43 15.93
C GLU A 70 -18.89 -19.15 14.45
N LEU A 71 -19.62 -20.04 13.77
CA LEU A 71 -20.04 -19.82 12.39
C LEU A 71 -20.90 -18.57 12.24
N GLU A 72 -21.83 -18.32 13.15
CA GLU A 72 -22.63 -17.09 13.15
C GLU A 72 -21.75 -15.85 13.36
N THR A 73 -20.79 -15.92 14.28
CA THR A 73 -19.81 -14.85 14.51
C THR A 73 -19.00 -14.52 13.24
N TYR A 74 -18.43 -15.54 12.58
CA TYR A 74 -17.69 -15.36 11.31
C TYR A 74 -18.60 -14.81 10.19
N ARG A 75 -19.84 -15.31 10.08
CA ARG A 75 -20.80 -14.82 9.08
C ARG A 75 -21.11 -13.35 9.30
N ASN A 76 -21.34 -12.93 10.54
CA ASN A 76 -21.64 -11.55 10.89
C ASN A 76 -20.42 -10.65 10.59
N ALA A 77 -19.21 -11.03 11.01
CA ALA A 77 -17.99 -10.28 10.70
C ALA A 77 -17.78 -10.09 9.19
N HIS A 78 -17.95 -11.17 8.40
CA HIS A 78 -17.84 -11.10 6.94
C HIS A 78 -18.96 -10.29 6.29
N HIS A 79 -20.19 -10.35 6.82
CA HIS A 79 -21.29 -9.53 6.32
C HIS A 79 -21.04 -8.05 6.58
N THR A 80 -20.71 -7.68 7.82
CA THR A 80 -20.40 -6.31 8.24
C THR A 80 -19.34 -5.70 7.34
N ILE A 81 -18.17 -6.34 7.23
CA ILE A 81 -17.07 -5.77 6.44
C ILE A 81 -17.44 -5.66 4.96
N ARG A 82 -18.13 -6.66 4.37
CA ARG A 82 -18.56 -6.63 2.95
C ARG A 82 -19.59 -5.54 2.67
N SER A 83 -20.42 -5.22 3.65
CA SER A 83 -21.43 -4.16 3.55
C SER A 83 -20.89 -2.77 3.90
N SER A 84 -19.64 -2.65 4.34
CA SER A 84 -19.10 -1.38 4.82
C SER A 84 -19.05 -0.34 3.71
N ALA A 85 -19.27 0.92 4.08
CA ALA A 85 -19.17 2.05 3.14
C ALA A 85 -17.77 2.16 2.54
N VAL A 86 -16.74 1.78 3.30
CA VAL A 86 -15.34 1.79 2.85
C VAL A 86 -15.10 0.77 1.72
N ARG A 87 -15.86 -0.34 1.67
CA ARG A 87 -15.79 -1.36 0.60
C ARG A 87 -16.72 -1.12 -0.58
N ASN A 88 -17.63 -0.15 -0.48
CA ASN A 88 -18.74 0.06 -1.43
C ASN A 88 -18.82 1.52 -1.85
N ARG A 89 -17.71 2.06 -2.35
CA ARG A 89 -17.61 3.46 -2.76
C ARG A 89 -18.18 3.65 -4.17
N GLU A 90 -19.30 4.35 -4.27
CA GLU A 90 -19.96 4.59 -5.56
C GLU A 90 -19.13 5.45 -6.51
N ASP A 91 -18.36 6.41 -5.98
CA ASP A 91 -17.41 7.22 -6.76
C ASP A 91 -16.32 6.36 -7.41
N VAL A 92 -15.77 5.39 -6.67
CA VAL A 92 -14.74 4.46 -7.18
C VAL A 92 -15.32 3.51 -8.22
N LYS A 93 -16.52 2.98 -7.99
CA LYS A 93 -17.21 2.12 -8.97
C LYS A 93 -17.51 2.87 -10.27
N ALA A 94 -17.99 4.10 -10.17
CA ALA A 94 -18.28 4.96 -11.32
C ALA A 94 -17.01 5.26 -12.12
N ALA A 95 -15.94 5.70 -11.46
CA ALA A 95 -14.66 6.00 -12.11
C ALA A 95 -14.07 4.79 -12.86
N ARG A 96 -14.11 3.60 -12.24
CA ARG A 96 -13.63 2.37 -12.88
C ARG A 96 -14.47 1.96 -14.09
N THR A 97 -15.78 2.14 -14.02
CA THR A 97 -16.70 1.79 -15.11
C THR A 97 -16.58 2.77 -16.29
N ALA A 98 -16.12 4.00 -16.02
CA ALA A 98 -15.89 5.01 -17.04
C ALA A 98 -14.57 4.84 -17.83
N LEU A 99 -13.67 3.94 -17.39
CA LEU A 99 -12.42 3.67 -18.08
C LEU A 99 -12.65 3.16 -19.52
N LYS A 100 -11.89 3.71 -20.46
CA LYS A 100 -11.90 3.33 -21.87
C LYS A 100 -10.53 2.83 -22.30
N GLU A 101 -10.43 2.18 -23.45
CA GLU A 101 -9.16 1.70 -24.01
C GLU A 101 -8.15 2.84 -24.22
N GLU A 102 -8.64 4.04 -24.53
CA GLU A 102 -7.78 5.22 -24.71
C GLU A 102 -7.09 5.66 -23.41
N ASP A 103 -7.67 5.38 -22.23
CA ASP A 103 -7.08 5.73 -20.93
C ASP A 103 -5.79 4.94 -20.64
N PHE A 104 -5.58 3.82 -21.34
CA PHE A 104 -4.38 2.98 -21.19
C PHE A 104 -3.26 3.37 -22.17
N SER A 105 -3.49 4.39 -23.01
CA SER A 105 -2.55 4.84 -24.02
C SER A 105 -2.15 6.30 -23.81
N ARG A 106 -0.89 6.63 -24.13
CA ARG A 106 -0.47 8.04 -24.23
C ARG A 106 -1.12 8.67 -25.48
N PRO A 107 -1.44 9.98 -25.45
CA PRO A 107 -2.17 10.63 -26.56
C PRO A 107 -1.40 10.69 -27.88
N LEU A 108 -0.07 10.54 -27.83
CA LEU A 108 0.82 10.53 -29.00
C LEU A 108 1.79 9.35 -28.90
N PRO A 109 2.28 8.78 -30.01
CA PRO A 109 3.33 7.76 -30.00
C PRO A 109 4.68 8.32 -29.50
N PHE A 110 5.61 7.45 -29.12
CA PHE A 110 6.86 7.86 -28.47
C PHE A 110 7.67 8.84 -29.31
N GLU A 111 7.79 8.60 -30.61
CA GLU A 111 8.59 9.39 -31.54
C GLU A 111 8.13 10.86 -31.54
N LYS A 112 6.80 11.08 -31.51
CA LYS A 112 6.22 12.43 -31.47
C LYS A 112 6.32 13.07 -30.09
N ARG A 113 6.18 12.29 -29.02
CA ARG A 113 6.41 12.80 -27.66
C ARG A 113 7.86 13.18 -27.44
N TYR A 114 8.79 12.40 -27.99
CA TYR A 114 10.23 12.61 -27.84
C TYR A 114 10.66 13.93 -28.49
N GLU A 115 10.17 14.24 -29.71
CA GLU A 115 10.37 15.54 -30.35
C GLU A 115 9.94 16.71 -29.43
N LEU A 116 8.74 16.63 -28.83
CA LEU A 116 8.23 17.65 -27.91
C LEU A 116 9.03 17.72 -26.60
N GLN A 117 9.43 16.58 -26.07
CA GLN A 117 10.21 16.48 -24.82
C GLN A 117 11.61 17.06 -24.99
N GLN A 118 12.25 16.90 -26.16
CA GLN A 118 13.55 17.51 -26.43
C GLN A 118 13.48 19.04 -26.41
N VAL A 119 12.42 19.62 -26.97
CA VAL A 119 12.17 21.07 -26.93
C VAL A 119 11.88 21.53 -25.49
N ALA A 120 11.09 20.77 -24.73
CA ALA A 120 10.67 21.17 -23.39
C ALA A 120 11.75 20.99 -22.31
N LEU A 121 12.60 19.97 -22.44
CA LEU A 121 13.58 19.59 -21.41
C LEU A 121 15.01 20.03 -21.76
N GLU A 122 15.29 20.36 -23.02
CA GLU A 122 16.60 20.83 -23.52
C GLU A 122 17.79 19.97 -23.05
N LEU A 123 17.60 18.66 -22.97
CA LEU A 123 18.60 17.73 -22.42
C LEU A 123 19.77 17.53 -23.38
N PRO A 124 21.01 17.38 -22.87
CA PRO A 124 22.17 17.03 -23.69
C PRO A 124 22.07 15.59 -24.21
N LEU A 125 22.98 15.20 -25.11
CA LEU A 125 23.00 13.86 -25.73
C LEU A 125 23.07 12.72 -24.71
N LEU A 126 23.80 12.91 -23.62
CA LEU A 126 23.98 11.94 -22.53
C LEU A 126 23.50 12.58 -21.22
N PRO A 127 22.18 12.74 -21.02
CA PRO A 127 21.67 13.40 -19.85
C PRO A 127 21.89 12.55 -18.60
N THR A 128 22.25 13.22 -17.52
CA THR A 128 22.63 12.63 -16.24
C THR A 128 21.55 12.88 -15.21
N THR A 129 21.28 11.87 -14.39
CA THR A 129 20.27 11.91 -13.34
C THR A 129 20.51 10.78 -12.33
N THR A 130 19.83 10.83 -11.19
CA THR A 130 19.77 9.75 -10.20
C THR A 130 18.37 9.14 -10.14
N ILE A 131 18.18 8.10 -9.32
CA ILE A 131 16.94 7.31 -9.31
C ILE A 131 15.85 7.92 -8.42
N GLY A 132 16.20 8.51 -7.27
CA GLY A 132 15.23 9.06 -6.32
C GLY A 132 15.85 9.35 -4.96
N SER A 133 15.81 8.36 -4.05
CA SER A 133 16.28 8.51 -2.67
C SER A 133 17.76 8.90 -2.54
N PHE A 134 18.05 9.79 -1.58
CA PHE A 134 19.40 10.08 -1.11
C PHE A 134 19.65 9.49 0.29
N PRO A 135 20.92 9.46 0.78
CA PRO A 135 21.27 8.87 2.06
C PRO A 135 20.41 9.36 3.23
N GLN A 136 19.63 8.44 3.81
CA GLN A 136 18.88 8.66 5.03
C GLN A 136 19.86 8.67 6.21
N THR A 137 20.35 9.85 6.59
CA THR A 137 21.35 10.01 7.65
C THR A 137 20.78 9.66 9.03
N THR A 138 21.66 9.55 10.03
CA THR A 138 21.23 9.37 11.43
C THR A 138 20.37 10.54 11.89
N GLU A 139 20.68 11.76 11.46
CA GLU A 139 19.90 12.96 11.73
C GLU A 139 18.49 12.86 11.15
N VAL A 140 18.35 12.54 9.85
CA VAL A 140 17.04 12.35 9.19
C VAL A 140 16.18 11.31 9.92
N ARG A 141 16.80 10.18 10.31
CA ARG A 141 16.09 9.13 11.06
C ARG A 141 15.67 9.59 12.46
N GLN A 142 16.54 10.32 13.16
CA GLN A 142 16.29 10.78 14.53
C GLN A 142 15.22 11.87 14.55
N THR A 143 15.29 12.86 13.67
CA THR A 143 14.28 13.93 13.56
C THR A 143 12.91 13.36 13.20
N ARG A 144 12.85 12.37 12.30
CA ARG A 144 11.59 11.68 11.99
C ARG A 144 11.04 10.92 13.21
N LYS A 145 11.90 10.27 13.99
CA LYS A 145 11.49 9.58 15.23
C LYS A 145 10.94 10.57 16.25
N GLU A 146 11.57 11.72 16.42
CA GLU A 146 11.11 12.79 17.30
C GLU A 146 9.74 13.33 16.87
N TRP A 147 9.55 13.56 15.56
CA TRP A 147 8.27 13.96 15.00
C TRP A 147 7.16 12.91 15.24
N ARG A 148 7.42 11.63 14.95
CA ARG A 148 6.46 10.53 15.19
C ARG A 148 6.08 10.38 16.66
N ASN A 149 6.99 10.75 17.58
CA ASN A 149 6.75 10.72 19.02
C ASN A 149 6.15 12.03 19.56
N GLY A 150 5.86 13.02 18.70
CA GLY A 150 5.30 14.31 19.10
C GLY A 150 6.27 15.22 19.86
N VAL A 151 7.58 14.97 19.77
CA VAL A 151 8.63 15.79 20.42
C VAL A 151 8.84 17.10 19.67
N ILE A 152 8.74 17.07 18.34
CA ILE A 152 8.78 18.26 17.47
C ILE A 152 7.46 18.40 16.71
N SER A 153 7.11 19.64 16.36
CA SER A 153 5.88 19.95 15.63
C SER A 153 5.97 19.55 14.16
N ASN A 154 4.81 19.54 13.48
CA ASN A 154 4.75 19.30 12.03
C ASN A 154 5.57 20.35 11.27
N GLU A 155 5.49 21.61 11.68
CA GLU A 155 6.21 22.73 11.07
C GLU A 155 7.72 22.60 11.24
N GLN A 156 8.18 22.16 12.41
CA GLN A 156 9.60 21.90 12.66
C GLN A 156 10.13 20.74 11.80
N TYR A 157 9.35 19.67 11.67
CA TYR A 157 9.71 18.53 10.83
C TYR A 157 9.75 18.93 9.34
N GLU A 158 8.74 19.67 8.89
CA GLU A 158 8.66 20.19 7.52
C GLU A 158 9.88 21.07 7.17
N GLN A 159 10.21 22.04 8.02
CA GLN A 159 11.39 22.90 7.81
C GLN A 159 12.70 22.09 7.76
N PHE A 160 12.78 20.98 8.50
CA PHE A 160 13.93 20.09 8.43
C PHE A 160 14.00 19.34 7.08
N ILE A 161 12.87 18.81 6.60
CA ILE A 161 12.78 18.14 5.30
C ILE A 161 13.10 19.11 4.16
N GLU A 162 12.60 20.34 4.23
CA GLU A 162 12.91 21.40 3.27
C GLU A 162 14.43 21.68 3.22
N LYS A 163 15.10 21.82 4.37
CA LYS A 163 16.55 22.03 4.44
C LYS A 163 17.36 20.87 3.85
N GLU A 164 16.99 19.63 4.15
CA GLU A 164 17.68 18.47 3.55
C GLU A 164 17.42 18.39 2.04
N THR A 165 16.20 18.70 1.60
CA THR A 165 15.88 18.79 0.17
C THR A 165 16.74 19.85 -0.53
N GLU A 166 16.82 21.07 0.03
CA GLU A 166 17.63 22.15 -0.54
C GLU A 166 19.10 21.77 -0.66
N LYS A 167 19.68 21.25 0.43
CA LYS A 167 21.07 20.79 0.46
C LYS A 167 21.38 19.82 -0.67
N TRP A 168 20.51 18.85 -0.92
CA TRP A 168 20.72 17.86 -1.98
C TRP A 168 20.43 18.41 -3.37
N ILE A 169 19.49 19.34 -3.54
CA ILE A 169 19.33 20.06 -4.82
C ILE A 169 20.61 20.82 -5.17
N ARG A 170 21.18 21.60 -4.23
CA ARG A 170 22.43 22.35 -4.43
C ARG A 170 23.60 21.43 -4.78
N TYR A 171 23.73 20.30 -4.08
CA TYR A 171 24.78 19.32 -4.38
C TYR A 171 24.66 18.74 -5.80
N GLN A 172 23.44 18.45 -6.24
CA GLN A 172 23.21 17.93 -7.59
C GLN A 172 23.51 18.98 -8.68
N GLU A 173 23.21 20.25 -8.42
CA GLU A 173 23.59 21.36 -9.29
C GLU A 173 25.12 21.52 -9.37
N GLU A 174 25.81 21.48 -8.22
CA GLU A 174 27.26 21.60 -8.12
C GLU A 174 27.99 20.52 -8.93
N ILE A 175 27.53 19.27 -8.86
CA ILE A 175 28.11 18.16 -9.64
C ILE A 175 27.62 18.11 -11.09
N GLY A 176 26.70 19.00 -11.48
CA GLY A 176 26.27 19.19 -12.86
C GLY A 176 25.23 18.20 -13.38
N LEU A 177 24.37 17.60 -12.54
CA LEU A 177 23.30 16.69 -13.02
C LEU A 177 22.25 17.43 -13.86
N ASP A 178 21.71 16.80 -14.90
CA ASP A 178 20.75 17.43 -15.84
C ASP A 178 19.30 17.39 -15.35
N VAL A 179 18.89 16.27 -14.73
CA VAL A 179 17.54 16.10 -14.15
C VAL A 179 17.68 15.69 -12.68
N LEU A 180 17.07 16.47 -11.80
CA LEU A 180 17.26 16.36 -10.35
C LEU A 180 16.16 15.55 -9.65
N VAL A 181 16.44 15.16 -8.42
CA VAL A 181 15.48 14.52 -7.51
C VAL A 181 15.53 15.20 -6.14
N HIS A 182 14.44 15.16 -5.38
CA HIS A 182 14.35 15.80 -4.06
C HIS A 182 14.94 14.96 -2.92
N GLY A 183 15.18 13.66 -3.15
CA GLY A 183 15.85 12.78 -2.20
C GLY A 183 14.94 11.97 -1.26
N GLU A 184 13.62 12.19 -1.30
CA GLU A 184 12.60 11.40 -0.57
C GLU A 184 12.80 11.38 0.96
N PHE A 185 13.23 12.48 1.57
CA PHE A 185 13.47 12.58 3.02
C PHE A 185 12.19 12.48 3.86
N GLU A 186 11.05 12.81 3.29
CA GLU A 186 9.72 12.68 3.90
C GLU A 186 9.23 11.22 3.97
N ARG A 187 9.86 10.30 3.21
CA ARG A 187 9.41 8.92 3.04
C ARG A 187 10.22 7.94 3.88
N THR A 188 9.55 6.94 4.44
CA THR A 188 10.21 5.80 5.11
C THR A 188 10.15 4.51 4.33
N ASP A 189 9.06 4.32 3.60
CA ASP A 189 8.78 3.13 2.81
C ASP A 189 7.94 3.53 1.60
N MET A 190 8.24 2.93 0.46
CA MET A 190 7.65 3.29 -0.82
C MET A 190 6.20 2.81 -1.02
N VAL A 191 5.63 2.06 -0.07
CA VAL A 191 4.24 1.59 -0.10
C VAL A 191 3.46 2.13 1.10
N GLU A 192 4.05 2.12 2.30
CA GLU A 192 3.43 2.70 3.51
C GLU A 192 3.10 4.18 3.29
N TYR A 193 4.04 4.96 2.72
CA TYR A 193 3.85 6.39 2.48
C TYR A 193 2.62 6.73 1.64
N PHE A 194 2.39 5.95 0.56
CA PHE A 194 1.23 6.14 -0.30
C PHE A 194 -0.05 5.62 0.33
N GLY A 195 0.00 4.43 0.95
CA GLY A 195 -1.18 3.85 1.58
C GLY A 195 -1.74 4.74 2.70
N GLU A 196 -0.88 5.45 3.45
CA GLU A 196 -1.31 6.37 4.52
C GLU A 196 -2.14 7.55 3.99
N ARG A 197 -2.03 7.85 2.69
CA ARG A 197 -2.69 8.99 2.03
C ARG A 197 -3.80 8.54 1.06
N LEU A 198 -4.10 7.25 1.02
CA LEU A 198 -5.14 6.66 0.18
C LEU A 198 -6.27 6.13 1.05
N ALA A 199 -7.51 6.32 0.58
CA ALA A 199 -8.65 5.63 1.17
C ALA A 199 -8.54 4.12 0.95
N GLY A 200 -9.20 3.33 1.79
CA GLY A 200 -9.28 1.87 1.65
C GLY A 200 -8.07 1.10 2.18
N PHE A 201 -7.05 1.80 2.71
CA PHE A 201 -5.91 1.22 3.40
C PHE A 201 -6.09 1.28 4.93
N SER A 202 -5.54 0.29 5.62
CA SER A 202 -5.35 0.26 7.06
C SER A 202 -3.96 -0.24 7.42
N PHE A 203 -3.49 0.09 8.62
CA PHE A 203 -2.13 -0.15 9.07
C PHE A 203 -2.11 -0.83 10.42
N THR A 204 -1.36 -1.92 10.48
CA THR A 204 -1.09 -2.62 11.74
C THR A 204 0.07 -1.97 12.50
N LYS A 205 0.15 -2.17 13.81
CA LYS A 205 1.33 -1.83 14.63
C LYS A 205 2.33 -2.98 14.69
N ASN A 206 1.83 -4.21 14.82
CA ASN A 206 2.58 -5.44 15.07
C ASN A 206 2.37 -6.51 14.00
N GLY A 207 1.75 -6.17 12.86
CA GLY A 207 1.53 -7.06 11.70
C GLY A 207 2.80 -7.40 10.91
N TRP A 208 3.86 -7.82 11.59
CA TRP A 208 5.17 -8.14 11.00
C TRP A 208 5.18 -9.51 10.32
N VAL A 209 5.84 -9.59 9.17
CA VAL A 209 6.10 -10.82 8.41
C VAL A 209 7.58 -10.89 8.06
N GLN A 210 8.20 -12.06 8.23
CA GLN A 210 9.59 -12.25 7.83
C GLN A 210 9.75 -12.09 6.32
N SER A 211 10.69 -11.24 5.89
CA SER A 211 11.04 -11.05 4.48
C SER A 211 12.37 -11.73 4.14
N TYR A 212 13.43 -11.43 4.89
CA TYR A 212 14.75 -11.97 4.60
C TYR A 212 15.65 -11.99 5.85
N GLY A 213 16.05 -13.18 6.31
CA GLY A 213 16.83 -13.32 7.55
C GLY A 213 16.09 -12.69 8.74
N SER A 214 16.72 -11.79 9.47
CA SER A 214 16.09 -11.04 10.57
C SER A 214 15.29 -9.81 10.12
N ARG A 215 15.21 -9.53 8.80
CA ARG A 215 14.44 -8.41 8.27
C ARG A 215 12.98 -8.80 8.09
N CYS A 216 12.11 -8.11 8.83
CA CYS A 216 10.67 -8.20 8.69
C CYS A 216 10.11 -6.98 7.93
N VAL A 217 8.95 -7.16 7.33
CA VAL A 217 8.14 -6.11 6.73
C VAL A 217 6.79 -6.05 7.44
N LYS A 218 6.12 -4.91 7.35
CA LYS A 218 4.79 -4.70 7.94
C LYS A 218 3.85 -4.21 6.83
N PRO A 219 3.32 -5.12 6.00
CA PRO A 219 2.53 -4.76 4.82
C PRO A 219 1.26 -3.99 5.22
N PRO A 220 0.89 -2.93 4.48
CA PRO A 220 -0.43 -2.32 4.63
C PRO A 220 -1.55 -3.29 4.29
N VAL A 221 -2.75 -3.05 4.81
CA VAL A 221 -3.94 -3.87 4.54
C VAL A 221 -4.90 -3.08 3.66
N ILE A 222 -5.10 -3.51 2.42
CA ILE A 222 -6.14 -2.98 1.54
C ILE A 222 -7.44 -3.70 1.90
N TYR A 223 -8.28 -3.04 2.69
CA TYR A 223 -9.55 -3.59 3.16
C TYR A 223 -10.77 -2.92 2.52
N GLY A 224 -10.59 -1.80 1.81
CA GLY A 224 -11.63 -1.01 1.19
C GLY A 224 -11.45 -0.81 -0.32
N ASP A 225 -12.33 0.02 -0.89
CA ASP A 225 -12.13 0.57 -2.23
C ASP A 225 -11.10 1.69 -2.16
N VAL A 226 -10.05 1.59 -2.98
CA VAL A 226 -8.96 2.56 -2.97
C VAL A 226 -9.38 3.84 -3.69
N ALA A 227 -9.20 4.99 -3.04
CA ALA A 227 -9.53 6.29 -3.61
C ALA A 227 -8.48 7.35 -3.24
N PHE A 228 -8.32 8.32 -4.12
CA PHE A 228 -7.55 9.53 -3.86
C PHE A 228 -8.29 10.40 -2.83
N ILE A 229 -7.57 10.90 -1.81
CA ILE A 229 -8.13 11.80 -0.80
C ILE A 229 -7.57 13.22 -0.97
N ASN A 230 -6.25 13.34 -1.04
CA ASN A 230 -5.51 14.58 -1.11
C ASN A 230 -4.15 14.36 -1.77
N GLY A 231 -3.53 15.45 -2.24
CA GLY A 231 -2.21 15.42 -2.88
C GLY A 231 -1.18 14.77 -1.95
N MET A 232 -0.43 13.80 -2.48
CA MET A 232 0.41 12.92 -1.69
C MET A 232 1.86 13.37 -1.62
N THR A 233 2.39 13.87 -2.75
CA THR A 233 3.81 14.16 -3.00
C THR A 233 4.05 15.53 -3.61
N ILE A 234 2.96 16.23 -3.95
CA ILE A 234 2.99 17.52 -4.66
C ILE A 234 3.75 18.57 -3.85
N LYS A 235 3.53 18.63 -2.53
CA LYS A 235 4.15 19.64 -1.66
C LYS A 235 5.67 19.62 -1.75
N GLU A 236 6.28 18.46 -1.53
CA GLU A 236 7.73 18.31 -1.54
C GLU A 236 8.31 18.47 -2.95
N THR A 237 7.58 18.00 -3.97
CA THR A 237 7.99 18.13 -5.38
C THR A 237 7.99 19.60 -5.83
N VAL A 238 6.95 20.37 -5.49
CA VAL A 238 6.83 21.80 -5.79
C VAL A 238 7.90 22.59 -5.07
N TYR A 239 8.13 22.32 -3.79
CA TYR A 239 9.21 22.96 -3.04
C TYR A 239 10.58 22.68 -3.69
N ALA A 240 10.89 21.42 -3.99
CA ALA A 240 12.15 21.06 -4.64
C ALA A 240 12.34 21.74 -6.01
N GLN A 241 11.29 21.77 -6.84
CA GLN A 241 11.32 22.44 -8.14
C GLN A 241 11.49 23.96 -8.00
N SER A 242 10.97 24.58 -6.93
CA SER A 242 11.11 26.03 -6.69
C SER A 242 12.56 26.46 -6.40
N LEU A 243 13.43 25.52 -6.05
CA LEU A 243 14.82 25.80 -5.68
C LEU A 243 15.77 25.84 -6.88
N THR A 244 15.36 25.36 -8.06
CA THR A 244 16.24 25.17 -9.22
C THR A 244 15.51 25.44 -10.54
N GLU A 245 16.25 25.84 -11.57
CA GLU A 245 15.74 25.93 -12.95
C GLU A 245 15.79 24.58 -13.67
N LYS A 246 16.54 23.60 -13.14
CA LYS A 246 16.57 22.25 -13.71
C LYS A 246 15.28 21.50 -13.39
N VAL A 247 14.93 20.54 -14.25
CA VAL A 247 13.73 19.72 -14.05
C VAL A 247 13.92 18.78 -12.86
N VAL A 248 12.98 18.79 -11.92
CA VAL A 248 12.92 17.87 -10.78
C VAL A 248 11.90 16.76 -11.07
N LYS A 249 12.28 15.50 -10.81
CA LYS A 249 11.37 14.36 -10.96
C LYS A 249 10.33 14.33 -9.83
N GLY A 250 9.05 14.27 -10.20
CA GLY A 250 8.02 13.71 -9.33
C GLY A 250 8.22 12.21 -9.15
N MET A 251 8.03 11.70 -7.93
CA MET A 251 8.38 10.32 -7.58
C MET A 251 7.19 9.54 -7.03
N LEU A 252 6.76 8.50 -7.75
CA LEU A 252 5.58 7.70 -7.39
C LEU A 252 5.88 6.19 -7.42
N THR A 253 5.22 5.45 -6.53
CA THR A 253 5.21 3.99 -6.59
C THR A 253 4.05 3.52 -7.47
N GLY A 254 4.33 2.64 -8.43
CA GLY A 254 3.31 2.12 -9.34
C GLY A 254 2.23 1.27 -8.65
N PRO A 255 1.03 1.17 -9.24
CA PRO A 255 -0.14 0.54 -8.61
C PRO A 255 0.07 -0.96 -8.32
N VAL A 256 0.80 -1.65 -9.20
CA VAL A 256 1.09 -3.09 -9.05
C VAL A 256 2.02 -3.35 -7.87
N THR A 257 2.99 -2.47 -7.61
CA THR A 257 3.88 -2.60 -6.45
C THR A 257 3.12 -2.36 -5.15
N ILE A 258 2.34 -1.28 -5.09
CA ILE A 258 1.48 -0.99 -3.93
C ILE A 258 0.57 -2.18 -3.62
N LEU A 259 -0.04 -2.77 -4.65
CA LEU A 259 -0.89 -3.95 -4.52
C LEU A 259 -0.12 -5.20 -4.02
N ASN A 260 1.05 -5.47 -4.59
CA ASN A 260 1.79 -6.71 -4.30
C ASN A 260 2.50 -6.69 -2.95
N TRP A 261 2.84 -5.51 -2.44
CA TRP A 261 3.50 -5.33 -1.14
C TRP A 261 2.52 -4.97 -0.02
N SER A 262 1.21 -5.16 -0.28
CA SER A 262 0.13 -5.04 0.70
C SER A 262 -0.61 -6.37 0.87
N PHE A 263 -1.26 -6.57 2.01
CA PHE A 263 -2.31 -7.57 2.15
C PHE A 263 -3.57 -7.10 1.44
N VAL A 264 -4.03 -7.86 0.44
CA VAL A 264 -5.12 -7.44 -0.44
C VAL A 264 -6.42 -8.16 -0.05
N ARG A 265 -7.52 -7.40 0.00
CA ARG A 265 -8.88 -7.96 0.09
C ARG A 265 -9.12 -9.06 -0.93
N ASN A 266 -9.95 -10.04 -0.56
CA ASN A 266 -10.18 -11.28 -1.31
C ASN A 266 -11.60 -11.41 -1.86
N ASP A 267 -12.41 -10.35 -1.78
CA ASP A 267 -13.80 -10.31 -2.24
C ASP A 267 -13.97 -9.77 -3.67
N ILE A 268 -12.94 -9.14 -4.24
CA ILE A 268 -12.89 -8.72 -5.64
C ILE A 268 -11.58 -9.15 -6.31
N PRO A 269 -11.52 -9.25 -7.65
CA PRO A 269 -10.28 -9.57 -8.36
C PRO A 269 -9.15 -8.57 -8.08
N ARG A 270 -7.91 -9.06 -7.94
CA ARG A 270 -6.70 -8.21 -7.80
C ARG A 270 -6.58 -7.15 -8.90
N LYS A 271 -7.01 -7.47 -10.12
CA LYS A 271 -7.07 -6.53 -11.26
C LYS A 271 -7.91 -5.29 -10.93
N GLU A 272 -9.07 -5.49 -10.29
CA GLU A 272 -9.95 -4.40 -9.92
C GLU A 272 -9.32 -3.50 -8.86
N VAL A 273 -8.70 -4.08 -7.82
CA VAL A 273 -7.95 -3.31 -6.80
C VAL A 273 -6.80 -2.53 -7.45
N SER A 274 -6.07 -3.14 -8.39
CA SER A 274 -5.00 -2.45 -9.12
C SER A 274 -5.50 -1.25 -9.90
N TYR A 275 -6.69 -1.31 -10.49
CA TYR A 275 -7.29 -0.18 -11.21
C TYR A 275 -7.73 0.94 -10.26
N GLN A 276 -8.25 0.60 -9.08
CA GLN A 276 -8.55 1.60 -8.05
C GLN A 276 -7.29 2.37 -7.61
N ILE A 277 -6.18 1.65 -7.35
CA ILE A 277 -4.90 2.29 -7.04
C ILE A 277 -4.40 3.13 -8.22
N ALA A 278 -4.49 2.61 -9.46
CA ALA A 278 -4.04 3.32 -10.66
C ALA A 278 -4.82 4.62 -10.91
N LEU A 279 -6.15 4.61 -10.70
CA LEU A 279 -6.98 5.81 -10.78
C LEU A 279 -6.58 6.84 -9.73
N ALA A 280 -6.32 6.41 -8.49
CA ALA A 280 -5.86 7.32 -7.44
C ALA A 280 -4.49 7.94 -7.77
N LEU A 281 -3.55 7.16 -8.30
CA LEU A 281 -2.25 7.65 -8.74
C LEU A 281 -2.35 8.54 -9.99
N ARG A 282 -3.33 8.29 -10.88
CA ARG A 282 -3.59 9.17 -12.02
C ARG A 282 -3.99 10.57 -11.55
N HIS A 283 -4.85 10.67 -10.53
CA HIS A 283 -5.18 11.97 -9.93
C HIS A 283 -3.95 12.68 -9.37
N GLU A 284 -3.05 11.96 -8.69
CA GLU A 284 -1.79 12.54 -8.20
C GLU A 284 -0.89 13.06 -9.34
N ILE A 285 -0.87 12.38 -10.50
CA ILE A 285 -0.08 12.80 -11.67
C ILE A 285 -0.70 14.04 -12.36
N GLU A 286 -2.01 14.22 -12.25
CA GLU A 286 -2.76 15.31 -12.89
C GLU A 286 -2.78 16.62 -12.09
N LEU A 287 -2.38 16.59 -10.81
CA LEU A 287 -2.22 17.77 -9.95
C LEU A 287 -0.97 18.59 -10.30
#